data_AF-A0A538FI11-F1
#
_entry.id   AF-A0A538FI11-F1
#
_cell.length_a   1.000
_cell.length_b   1.000
_cell.length_c   1.000
_cell.angle_alpha   90.00
_cell.angle_beta   90.00
_cell.angle_gamma   90.00
#
_symmetry.space_group_name_H-M   'P 1'
#
loop_
_entity.id
_entity.type
_entity.pdbx_description
1 polymer ?
#
loop_
_entity_poly.entity_id
_entity_poly.type
_entity_poly.pdbx_seq_one_letter_code
_entity_poly.pdbx_strand_id
1 'polypeptide(L)'
;MATATKPSEAMIEALEANEPFPAYADELMLFGQLVGSWDVEVSFFDPEGNVTRERRGEWHFGWVLEGRVIQDVLISPPREGRDAGQASHEYGTTLRAYDPKIDAWRVTFVAPVFGATVNLIAREHGNEIWLEGRAPDNSLCRWTFSEITSERARWQGFSSSDEGLTWTREEEMILRRRG
;
A
#
# COMPACT_ATOMS: atom_id res chain seq x y z
N MET A 1 2.92 2.77 41.51
CA MET A 1 2.81 3.92 40.60
C MET A 1 2.38 3.38 39.25
N ALA A 2 1.25 3.82 38.69
CA ALA A 2 0.87 3.43 37.33
C ALA A 2 1.85 4.10 36.36
N THR A 3 2.54 3.31 35.54
CA THR A 3 3.33 3.83 34.41
C THR A 3 2.40 4.58 33.47
N ALA A 4 2.69 5.85 33.19
CA ALA A 4 1.96 6.62 32.19
C ALA A 4 2.15 5.96 30.82
N THR A 5 1.04 5.64 30.14
CA THR A 5 1.04 5.15 28.76
C THR A 5 1.78 6.13 27.85
N LYS A 6 2.65 5.63 26.98
CA LYS A 6 3.36 6.52 26.05
C LYS A 6 2.36 7.13 25.07
N PRO A 7 2.51 8.40 24.65
CA PRO A 7 1.57 9.03 23.72
C PRO A 7 1.31 8.24 22.43
N SER A 8 2.34 7.56 21.91
CA SER A 8 2.21 6.70 20.73
C SER A 8 1.36 5.45 20.97
N GLU A 9 1.43 4.87 22.17
CA GLU A 9 0.63 3.68 22.54
C GLU A 9 -0.85 4.04 22.59
N ALA A 10 -1.19 5.18 23.23
CA ALA A 10 -2.58 5.67 23.27
C ALA A 10 -3.13 6.01 21.87
N MET A 11 -2.28 6.54 20.97
CA MET A 11 -2.68 6.80 19.59
C MET A 11 -2.92 5.50 18.81
N ILE A 12 -2.05 4.49 18.95
CA ILE A 12 -2.22 3.17 18.29
C ILE A 12 -3.50 2.48 18.80
N GLU A 13 -3.77 2.53 20.11
CA GLU A 13 -5.02 2.00 20.70
C GLU A 13 -6.26 2.71 20.15
N ALA A 14 -6.22 4.02 19.96
CA ALA A 14 -7.32 4.76 19.33
C ALA A 14 -7.48 4.46 17.83
N LEU A 15 -6.44 3.92 17.20
CA LEU A 15 -6.37 3.67 15.78
C LEU A 15 -6.83 2.26 15.43
N GLU A 16 -6.48 1.25 16.23
CA GLU A 16 -6.69 -0.16 15.89
C GLU A 16 -8.17 -0.56 15.72
N ALA A 17 -8.41 -1.48 14.79
CA ALA A 17 -9.67 -2.19 14.62
C ALA A 17 -9.41 -3.60 14.09
N ASN A 18 -10.37 -4.52 14.27
CA ASN A 18 -10.21 -5.92 13.84
C ASN A 18 -11.07 -6.29 12.64
N GLU A 19 -12.12 -5.52 12.35
CA GLU A 19 -13.15 -5.84 11.36
C GLU A 19 -13.54 -4.59 10.56
N PRO A 20 -14.05 -4.74 9.33
CA PRO A 20 -14.58 -3.62 8.56
C PRO A 20 -15.80 -2.99 9.25
N PHE A 21 -16.01 -1.70 8.98
CA PHE A 21 -17.22 -1.02 9.45
C PHE A 21 -18.49 -1.66 8.87
N PRO A 22 -19.46 -2.09 9.71
CA PRO A 22 -20.55 -2.96 9.24
C PRO A 22 -21.43 -2.39 8.12
N ALA A 23 -21.58 -1.07 8.04
CA ALA A 23 -22.49 -0.45 7.05
C ALA A 23 -21.97 -0.53 5.61
N TYR A 24 -20.67 -0.78 5.41
CA TYR A 24 -20.03 -0.89 4.10
C TYR A 24 -19.12 -2.13 4.03
N ALA A 25 -19.48 -3.20 4.74
CA ALA A 25 -18.61 -4.36 4.90
C ALA A 25 -18.21 -4.96 3.54
N ASP A 26 -19.15 -5.08 2.61
CA ASP A 26 -18.90 -5.65 1.29
C ASP A 26 -17.94 -4.78 0.46
N GLU A 27 -18.16 -3.47 0.42
CA GLU A 27 -17.31 -2.52 -0.31
C GLU A 27 -15.91 -2.43 0.31
N LEU A 28 -15.83 -2.47 1.65
CA LEU A 28 -14.58 -2.45 2.40
C LEU A 28 -13.73 -3.69 2.11
N MET A 29 -14.35 -4.84 1.83
CA MET A 29 -13.62 -6.07 1.53
C MET A 29 -12.83 -6.03 0.22
N LEU A 30 -13.03 -5.03 -0.67
CA LEU A 30 -12.19 -4.83 -1.85
C LEU A 30 -10.70 -4.73 -1.49
N PHE A 31 -10.34 -3.93 -0.49
CA PHE A 31 -8.97 -3.93 0.07
C PHE A 31 -8.85 -4.82 1.31
N GLY A 32 -9.96 -5.16 1.97
CA GLY A 32 -9.99 -6.02 3.16
C GLY A 32 -9.34 -7.39 2.94
N GLN A 33 -9.40 -7.93 1.71
CA GLN A 33 -8.70 -9.14 1.32
C GLN A 33 -7.15 -9.08 1.44
N LEU A 34 -6.55 -7.89 1.52
CA LEU A 34 -5.12 -7.70 1.74
C LEU A 34 -4.75 -7.60 3.23
N VAL A 35 -5.73 -7.46 4.14
CA VAL A 35 -5.47 -7.30 5.59
C VAL A 35 -4.65 -8.49 6.10
N GLY A 36 -3.51 -8.17 6.70
CA GLY A 36 -2.48 -9.15 7.04
C GLY A 36 -1.06 -8.66 6.87
N SER A 37 -0.12 -9.59 7.07
CA SER A 37 1.31 -9.35 6.90
C SER A 37 1.82 -10.15 5.71
N TRP A 38 2.70 -9.54 4.93
CA TRP A 38 3.22 -10.07 3.68
C TRP A 38 4.72 -9.91 3.60
N ASP A 39 5.42 -10.93 3.15
CA ASP A 39 6.78 -10.80 2.62
C ASP A 39 6.69 -10.29 1.19
N VAL A 40 7.61 -9.40 0.81
CA VAL A 40 7.59 -8.74 -0.50
C VAL A 40 8.91 -8.98 -1.24
N GLU A 41 8.80 -9.43 -2.48
CA GLU A 41 9.87 -9.40 -3.48
C GLU A 41 9.58 -8.26 -4.45
N VAL A 42 10.54 -7.35 -4.62
CA VAL A 42 10.39 -6.12 -5.42
C VAL A 42 11.35 -6.18 -6.60
N SER A 43 10.84 -5.91 -7.81
CA SER A 43 11.63 -5.76 -9.04
C SER A 43 11.36 -4.38 -9.65
N PHE A 44 12.44 -3.68 -10.02
CA PHE A 44 12.39 -2.40 -10.73
C PHE A 44 12.77 -2.59 -12.19
N PHE A 45 12.17 -1.83 -13.10
CA PHE A 45 12.33 -2.00 -14.54
C PHE A 45 12.87 -0.74 -15.23
N ASP A 46 13.61 -0.93 -16.31
CA ASP A 46 13.90 0.14 -17.29
C ASP A 46 12.73 0.30 -18.28
N PRO A 47 12.73 1.35 -19.14
CA PRO A 47 11.68 1.55 -20.13
C PRO A 47 11.52 0.40 -21.14
N GLU A 48 12.57 -0.39 -21.37
CA GLU A 48 12.56 -1.57 -22.22
C GLU A 48 11.97 -2.81 -21.52
N GLY A 49 11.69 -2.73 -20.21
CA GLY A 49 11.08 -3.78 -19.41
C GLY A 49 12.08 -4.78 -18.81
N ASN A 50 13.38 -4.49 -18.84
CA ASN A 50 14.40 -5.31 -18.19
C ASN A 50 14.48 -4.98 -16.70
N VAL A 51 14.72 -5.99 -15.87
CA VAL A 51 14.94 -5.81 -14.43
C VAL A 51 16.27 -5.11 -14.20
N THR A 52 16.23 -3.95 -13.54
CA THR A 52 17.42 -3.16 -13.20
C THR A 52 17.88 -3.35 -11.77
N ARG A 53 16.95 -3.71 -10.87
CA ARG A 53 17.22 -3.86 -9.45
C ARG A 53 16.17 -4.75 -8.80
N GLU A 54 16.58 -5.50 -7.79
CA GLU A 54 15.68 -6.28 -6.94
C GLU A 54 15.88 -5.93 -5.47
N ARG A 55 14.81 -6.03 -4.68
CA ARG A 55 14.82 -5.81 -3.23
C ARG A 55 13.86 -6.79 -2.54
N ARG A 56 14.03 -6.91 -1.22
CA ARG A 56 13.05 -7.56 -0.34
C ARG A 56 12.42 -6.53 0.60
N GLY A 57 11.23 -6.83 1.08
CA GLY A 57 10.52 -6.02 2.05
C GLY A 57 9.47 -6.81 2.82
N GLU A 58 8.73 -6.08 3.64
CA GLU A 58 7.53 -6.55 4.31
C GLU A 58 6.43 -5.49 4.15
N TRP A 59 5.18 -5.93 4.05
CA TRP A 59 4.02 -5.06 3.93
C TRP A 59 2.92 -5.53 4.87
N HIS A 60 2.46 -4.63 5.73
CA HIS A 60 1.43 -4.92 6.72
C HIS A 60 0.20 -4.07 6.44
N PHE A 61 -0.98 -4.70 6.36
CA PHE A 61 -2.28 -4.06 6.18
C PHE A 61 -3.15 -4.34 7.40
N GLY A 62 -3.81 -3.31 7.94
CA GLY A 62 -4.68 -3.43 9.09
C GLY A 62 -5.90 -2.53 9.01
N TRP A 63 -6.99 -2.98 9.62
CA TRP A 63 -8.16 -2.15 9.86
C TRP A 63 -7.84 -1.10 10.91
N VAL A 64 -8.23 0.14 10.64
CA VAL A 64 -8.07 1.26 11.56
C VAL A 64 -9.33 2.13 11.59
N LEU A 65 -9.41 3.04 12.57
CA LEU A 65 -10.49 4.01 12.70
C LEU A 65 -11.87 3.33 12.74
N GLU A 66 -12.03 2.40 13.69
CA GLU A 66 -13.23 1.57 13.84
C GLU A 66 -13.61 0.82 12.53
N GLY A 67 -12.62 0.37 11.77
CA GLY A 67 -12.83 -0.43 10.55
C GLY A 67 -13.23 0.36 9.31
N ARG A 68 -13.16 1.70 9.34
CA ARG A 68 -13.55 2.56 8.18
C ARG A 68 -12.42 2.78 7.20
N VAL A 69 -11.20 2.52 7.62
CA VAL A 69 -9.99 2.75 6.86
C VAL A 69 -9.10 1.52 6.97
N ILE A 70 -8.40 1.21 5.88
CA ILE A 70 -7.22 0.35 5.94
C ILE A 70 -6.01 1.25 5.97
N GLN A 71 -5.16 1.04 6.96
CA GLN A 71 -3.81 1.57 6.94
C GLN A 71 -2.85 0.44 6.61
N ASP A 72 -1.91 0.71 5.72
CA ASP A 72 -0.82 -0.19 5.46
C ASP A 72 0.55 0.48 5.63
N VAL A 73 1.57 -0.33 5.93
CA VAL A 73 2.96 0.09 6.12
C VAL A 73 3.85 -0.82 5.28
N LEU A 74 4.50 -0.23 4.28
CA LEU A 74 5.47 -0.89 3.41
C LEU A 74 6.88 -0.58 3.90
N ILE A 75 7.72 -1.60 4.04
CA ILE A 75 9.06 -1.47 4.59
C ILE A 75 10.06 -2.23 3.73
N SER A 76 11.14 -1.59 3.34
CA SER A 76 12.28 -2.22 2.64
C SER A 76 13.59 -1.64 3.14
N PRO A 77 14.62 -2.43 3.50
CA PRO A 77 14.60 -3.90 3.65
C PRO A 77 13.61 -4.33 4.76
N PRO A 78 13.28 -5.63 4.91
CA PRO A 78 12.47 -6.09 6.04
C PRO A 78 13.07 -5.66 7.39
N ARG A 79 12.24 -5.58 8.44
CA ARG A 79 12.72 -5.21 9.79
C ARG A 79 13.51 -6.34 10.41
N GLU A 80 13.07 -7.57 10.19
CA GLU A 80 13.79 -8.76 10.62
C GLU A 80 15.11 -8.91 9.85
N GLY A 81 16.19 -9.21 10.57
CA GLY A 81 17.52 -9.40 9.97
C GLY A 81 18.19 -8.11 9.48
N ARG A 82 17.63 -6.94 9.81
CA ARG A 82 18.23 -5.64 9.47
C ARG A 82 19.45 -5.36 10.35
N ASP A 83 20.54 -4.93 9.72
CA ASP A 83 21.75 -4.53 10.44
C ASP A 83 21.49 -3.26 11.28
N ALA A 84 22.15 -3.16 12.43
CA ALA A 84 22.07 -1.98 13.28
C ALA A 84 22.54 -0.73 12.50
N GLY A 85 21.67 0.27 12.40
CA GLY A 85 21.96 1.51 11.67
C GLY A 85 21.77 1.44 10.15
N GLN A 86 21.34 0.30 9.59
CA GLN A 86 20.99 0.22 8.18
C GLN A 86 19.78 1.11 7.87
N ALA A 87 19.96 2.03 6.92
CA ALA A 87 18.90 2.92 6.47
C ALA A 87 17.79 2.14 5.75
N SER A 88 16.54 2.55 5.97
CA SER A 88 15.42 2.09 5.16
C SER A 88 15.54 2.64 3.73
N HIS A 89 15.25 1.79 2.75
CA HIS A 89 14.95 2.20 1.38
C HIS A 89 13.48 2.59 1.21
N GLU A 90 12.60 1.97 1.99
CA GLU A 90 11.18 2.29 2.09
C GLU A 90 10.74 2.15 3.55
N TYR A 91 9.94 3.10 4.01
CA TYR A 91 9.20 3.03 5.26
C TYR A 91 8.01 4.00 5.13
N GLY A 92 7.07 3.61 4.27
CA GLY A 92 5.93 4.41 3.88
C GLY A 92 4.64 3.86 4.46
N THR A 93 3.61 4.71 4.49
CA THR A 93 2.28 4.29 4.92
C THR A 93 1.21 4.75 3.93
N THR A 94 0.22 3.91 3.71
CA THR A 94 -0.95 4.24 2.90
C THR A 94 -2.21 4.24 3.76
N LEU A 95 -3.03 5.27 3.64
CA LEU A 95 -4.41 5.28 4.15
C LEU A 95 -5.37 5.06 2.98
N ARG A 96 -6.29 4.11 3.13
CA ARG A 96 -7.32 3.76 2.14
C ARG A 96 -8.69 3.93 2.79
N ALA A 97 -9.48 4.88 2.33
CA ALA A 97 -10.80 5.18 2.86
C ALA A 97 -11.86 5.05 1.75
N TYR A 98 -12.85 4.18 1.96
CA TYR A 98 -14.01 4.12 1.07
C TYR A 98 -14.85 5.40 1.20
N ASP A 99 -15.20 6.02 0.07
CA ASP A 99 -16.04 7.21 -0.01
C ASP A 99 -17.34 6.87 -0.77
N PRO A 100 -18.45 6.66 -0.06
CA PRO A 100 -19.72 6.27 -0.67
C PRO A 100 -20.31 7.35 -1.60
N LYS A 101 -19.82 8.60 -1.55
CA LYS A 101 -20.29 9.67 -2.45
C LYS A 101 -19.78 9.52 -3.87
N ILE A 102 -18.65 8.84 -4.06
CA ILE A 102 -18.01 8.64 -5.37
C ILE A 102 -17.89 7.15 -5.73
N ASP A 103 -18.41 6.29 -4.88
CA ASP A 103 -18.33 4.84 -4.95
C ASP A 103 -16.92 4.35 -5.31
N ALA A 104 -15.96 4.81 -4.53
CA ALA A 104 -14.54 4.56 -4.75
C ALA A 104 -13.74 4.79 -3.48
N TRP A 105 -12.48 4.39 -3.51
CA TRP A 105 -11.57 4.59 -2.39
C TRP A 105 -10.70 5.82 -2.63
N ARG A 106 -10.58 6.66 -1.60
CA ARG A 106 -9.54 7.68 -1.51
C ARG A 106 -8.30 7.06 -0.89
N VAL A 107 -7.18 7.18 -1.59
CA VAL A 107 -5.93 6.57 -1.18
C VAL A 107 -4.85 7.64 -1.08
N THR A 108 -4.19 7.71 0.06
CA THR A 108 -3.05 8.62 0.27
C THR A 108 -1.86 7.82 0.75
N PHE A 109 -0.80 7.79 -0.05
CA PHE A 109 0.49 7.21 0.30
C PHE A 109 1.44 8.31 0.75
N VAL A 110 2.11 8.09 1.88
CA VAL A 110 3.14 8.98 2.44
C VAL A 110 4.44 8.20 2.52
N ALA A 111 5.49 8.71 1.87
CA ALA A 111 6.80 8.08 1.77
C ALA A 111 7.90 9.01 2.29
N PRO A 112 8.14 9.03 3.62
CA PRO A 112 9.09 9.97 4.23
C PRO A 112 10.54 9.78 3.75
N VAL A 113 10.95 8.55 3.45
CA VAL A 113 12.30 8.26 2.93
C VAL A 113 12.56 8.98 1.60
N PHE A 114 11.52 9.14 0.78
CA PHE A 114 11.58 9.83 -0.51
C PHE A 114 11.10 11.30 -0.44
N GLY A 115 10.58 11.75 0.71
CA GLY A 115 9.96 13.06 0.85
C GLY A 115 8.73 13.25 -0.04
N ALA A 116 7.99 12.17 -0.32
CA ALA A 116 6.91 12.16 -1.30
C ALA A 116 5.53 11.86 -0.68
N THR A 117 4.48 12.32 -1.35
CA THR A 117 3.09 11.96 -1.05
C THR A 117 2.34 11.80 -2.37
N VAL A 118 1.53 10.74 -2.48
CA VAL A 118 0.74 10.45 -3.68
C VAL A 118 -0.72 10.28 -3.28
N ASN A 119 -1.62 10.94 -3.99
CA ASN A 119 -3.07 10.81 -3.79
C ASN A 119 -3.66 10.12 -5.02
N LEU A 120 -4.43 9.06 -4.79
CA LEU A 120 -5.03 8.22 -5.81
C LEU A 120 -6.51 8.01 -5.52
N ILE A 121 -7.28 7.74 -6.55
CA ILE A 121 -8.62 7.17 -6.43
C ILE A 121 -8.56 5.72 -6.88
N ALA A 122 -9.05 4.81 -6.05
CA ALA A 122 -9.06 3.40 -6.37
C ALA A 122 -10.45 2.83 -6.61
N ARG A 123 -10.55 1.92 -7.58
CA ARG A 123 -11.78 1.21 -7.95
C ARG A 123 -11.48 -0.24 -8.29
N GLU A 124 -12.50 -1.08 -8.16
CA GLU A 124 -12.49 -2.42 -8.73
C GLU A 124 -12.45 -2.33 -10.26
N HIS A 125 -11.63 -3.17 -10.88
CA HIS A 125 -11.52 -3.32 -12.31
C HIS A 125 -11.49 -4.81 -12.65
N GLY A 126 -12.67 -5.44 -12.71
CA GLY A 126 -12.78 -6.89 -12.86
C GLY A 126 -12.19 -7.60 -11.63
N ASN A 127 -11.17 -8.43 -11.82
CA ASN A 127 -10.47 -9.12 -10.73
C ASN A 127 -9.24 -8.35 -10.21
N GLU A 128 -9.11 -7.07 -10.57
CA GLU A 128 -8.01 -6.21 -10.16
C GLU A 128 -8.54 -4.99 -9.40
N ILE A 129 -7.63 -4.30 -8.72
CA ILE A 129 -7.90 -3.00 -8.10
C ILE A 129 -6.97 -2.00 -8.74
N TRP A 130 -7.53 -0.99 -9.40
CA TRP A 130 -6.74 0.07 -10.03
C TRP A 130 -6.79 1.32 -9.16
N LEU A 131 -5.62 1.90 -8.92
CA LEU A 131 -5.42 3.13 -8.19
C LEU A 131 -4.81 4.16 -9.13
N GLU A 132 -5.52 5.25 -9.40
CA GLU A 132 -5.12 6.21 -10.42
C GLU A 132 -5.03 7.63 -9.85
N GLY A 133 -4.03 8.38 -10.29
CA GLY A 133 -3.81 9.77 -9.92
C GLY A 133 -2.55 10.32 -10.56
N ARG A 134 -1.86 11.23 -9.86
CA ARG A 134 -0.61 11.84 -10.35
C ARG A 134 0.52 11.68 -9.35
N ALA A 135 1.71 11.43 -9.87
CA ALA A 135 2.94 11.43 -9.10
C ALA A 135 3.38 12.88 -8.77
N PRO A 136 4.36 13.10 -7.87
CA PRO A 136 4.82 14.44 -7.50
C PRO A 136 5.37 15.28 -8.67
N ASP A 137 5.86 14.64 -9.73
CA ASP A 137 6.32 15.29 -10.97
C ASP A 137 5.19 15.59 -11.96
N ASN A 138 3.93 15.38 -11.54
CA ASN A 138 2.70 15.57 -12.30
C ASN A 138 2.46 14.56 -13.45
N SER A 139 3.31 13.55 -13.61
CA SER A 139 3.01 12.41 -14.50
C SER A 139 1.78 11.63 -14.01
N LEU A 140 1.08 10.96 -14.93
CA LEU A 140 0.01 10.05 -14.54
C LEU A 140 0.63 8.82 -13.87
N CYS A 141 0.01 8.40 -12.77
CA CYS A 141 0.42 7.26 -11.98
C CYS A 141 -0.75 6.28 -11.89
N ARG A 142 -0.47 5.00 -12.15
CA ARG A 142 -1.41 3.90 -11.93
C ARG A 142 -0.73 2.81 -11.13
N TRP A 143 -1.34 2.45 -10.01
CA TRP A 143 -0.98 1.23 -9.29
C TRP A 143 -2.08 0.21 -9.44
N THR A 144 -1.70 -1.05 -9.50
CA THR A 144 -2.65 -2.15 -9.62
C THR A 144 -2.38 -3.19 -8.55
N PHE A 145 -3.44 -3.75 -7.98
CA PHE A 145 -3.38 -5.05 -7.32
C PHE A 145 -4.10 -6.07 -8.20
N SER A 146 -3.46 -7.21 -8.42
CA SER A 146 -4.00 -8.32 -9.20
C SER A 146 -3.61 -9.65 -8.57
N GLU A 147 -4.20 -10.74 -9.07
CA GLU A 147 -3.88 -12.11 -8.63
C GLU A 147 -4.02 -12.28 -7.10
N ILE A 148 -5.02 -11.61 -6.50
CA ILE A 148 -5.25 -11.55 -5.06
C ILE A 148 -5.87 -12.87 -4.58
N THR A 149 -5.22 -13.50 -3.61
CA THR A 149 -5.63 -14.72 -2.92
C THR A 149 -5.26 -14.61 -1.44
N SER A 150 -5.61 -15.61 -0.62
CA SER A 150 -5.20 -15.61 0.80
C SER A 150 -3.68 -15.67 0.99
N GLU A 151 -2.95 -16.26 0.04
CA GLU A 151 -1.51 -16.55 0.14
C GLU A 151 -0.62 -15.67 -0.73
N ARG A 152 -1.20 -15.00 -1.73
CA ARG A 152 -0.46 -14.21 -2.72
C ARG A 152 -1.26 -13.02 -3.23
N ALA A 153 -0.55 -11.93 -3.50
CA ALA A 153 -1.03 -10.83 -4.33
C ALA A 153 0.11 -10.30 -5.19
N ARG A 154 -0.23 -9.64 -6.29
CA ARG A 154 0.71 -8.92 -7.13
C ARG A 154 0.35 -7.45 -7.10
N TRP A 155 1.36 -6.61 -6.91
CA TRP A 155 1.24 -5.17 -7.09
C TRP A 155 2.14 -4.70 -8.21
N GLN A 156 1.67 -3.75 -9.01
CA GLN A 156 2.47 -3.16 -10.09
C GLN A 156 2.28 -1.65 -10.13
N GLY A 157 3.39 -0.94 -10.33
CA GLY A 157 3.43 0.51 -10.49
C GLY A 157 3.74 0.89 -11.93
N PHE A 158 2.89 1.77 -12.48
CA PHE A 158 3.03 2.30 -13.83
C PHE A 158 3.01 3.82 -13.82
N SER A 159 3.78 4.41 -14.72
CA SER A 159 3.77 5.85 -15.00
C SER A 159 3.43 6.12 -16.47
N SER A 160 2.90 7.30 -16.73
CA SER A 160 2.69 7.82 -18.07
C SER A 160 3.02 9.31 -18.13
N SER A 161 3.91 9.68 -19.04
CA SER A 161 4.37 11.05 -19.29
C SER A 161 3.65 11.72 -20.47
N ASP A 162 2.80 10.98 -21.18
CA ASP A 162 2.09 11.40 -22.38
C ASP A 162 0.56 11.37 -22.20
N GLU A 163 0.10 11.65 -20.98
CA GLU A 163 -1.33 11.73 -20.60
C GLU A 163 -2.10 10.42 -20.91
N GLY A 164 -1.44 9.28 -20.73
CA GLY A 164 -2.05 7.95 -20.74
C GLY A 164 -2.04 7.27 -22.11
N LEU A 165 -1.36 7.85 -23.12
CA LEU A 165 -1.19 7.22 -24.43
C LEU A 165 -0.28 6.00 -24.34
N THR A 166 0.78 6.08 -23.53
CA THR A 166 1.67 4.97 -23.22
C THR A 166 1.86 4.84 -21.71
N TRP A 167 2.07 3.61 -21.25
CA TRP A 167 2.30 3.28 -19.85
C TRP A 167 3.57 2.46 -19.72
N THR A 168 4.46 2.90 -18.85
CA THR A 168 5.71 2.20 -18.55
C THR A 168 5.57 1.55 -17.17
N ARG A 169 5.85 0.25 -17.07
CA ARG A 169 5.95 -0.42 -15.77
C ARG A 169 7.29 -0.05 -15.14
N GLU A 170 7.24 0.54 -13.96
CA GLU A 170 8.45 0.94 -13.22
C GLU A 170 8.81 -0.07 -12.14
N GLU A 171 7.80 -0.71 -11.55
CA GLU A 171 7.96 -1.55 -10.38
C GLU A 171 6.94 -2.68 -10.35
N GLU A 172 7.35 -3.82 -9.81
CA GLU A 172 6.51 -4.96 -9.50
C GLU A 172 6.84 -5.47 -8.09
N MET A 173 5.80 -5.84 -7.36
CA MET A 173 5.93 -6.48 -6.07
C MET A 173 5.13 -7.77 -6.05
N ILE A 174 5.77 -8.87 -5.68
CA ILE A 174 5.11 -10.13 -5.39
C ILE A 174 5.00 -10.27 -3.87
N LEU A 175 3.75 -10.28 -3.39
CA LEU A 175 3.43 -10.42 -1.98
C LEU A 175 3.16 -11.90 -1.69
N ARG A 176 3.78 -12.44 -0.64
CA ARG A 176 3.48 -13.77 -0.10
C ARG A 176 3.07 -13.66 1.35
N ARG A 177 1.99 -14.33 1.73
CA ARG A 177 1.43 -14.22 3.09
C ARG A 177 2.44 -14.69 4.12
N ARG A 178 2.61 -13.91 5.18
CA ARG A 178 3.38 -14.32 6.36
C ARG A 178 2.43 -15.04 7.33
N GLY A 179 2.81 -16.26 7.69
CA GLY A 179 2.09 -17.12 8.65
C GLY A 179 2.15 -16.60 10.08
#